data_AF-A0A969LLM6-F1
#
_entry.id   AF-A0A969LLM6-F1
#
_cell.length_a   1.000
_cell.length_b   1.000
_cell.length_c   1.000
_cell.angle_alpha   90.00
_cell.angle_beta   90.00
_cell.angle_gamma   90.00
#
_symmetry.space_group_name_H-M   'P 1'
#
loop_
_entity.id
_entity.type
_entity.pdbx_description
1 polymer ?
#
loop_
_entity_poly.entity_id
_entity_poly.type
_entity_poly.pdbx_seq_one_letter_code
_entity_poly.pdbx_strand_id
1 'polypeptide(L)' 'MRIQPMLWVIAVALCSCSQKKTLFRELKPEYTNITFSNTVTEDDNINMITYEYLYNGGGVGIGDFNNDKTP' A
#
# COMPACT_ATOMS: atom_id res chain seq x y z
N MET A 1 6.78 42.65 27.16
CA MET A 1 6.07 41.85 26.13
C MET A 1 5.55 40.59 26.80
N ARG A 2 4.22 40.38 26.82
CA ARG A 2 3.60 39.21 27.49
C ARG A 2 3.86 37.97 26.63
N ILE A 3 4.44 36.92 27.20
CA ILE A 3 4.75 35.62 26.56
C ILE A 3 3.54 34.67 26.43
N GLN A 4 2.41 35.00 27.07
CA GLN A 4 1.16 34.24 27.00
C GLN A 4 0.62 33.95 25.58
N PRO A 5 0.62 34.87 24.60
CA PRO A 5 0.04 34.58 23.29
C PRO A 5 0.89 33.58 22.49
N MET A 6 2.20 33.53 22.73
CA MET A 6 3.11 32.60 22.06
C MET A 6 2.89 31.16 22.53
N LEU A 7 2.59 30.94 23.81
CA LEU A 7 2.25 29.62 24.37
C LEU A 7 0.95 29.06 23.78
N TRP A 8 -0.06 29.91 23.56
CA TRP A 8 -1.33 29.50 22.95
C TRP A 8 -1.18 29.08 21.48
N VAL A 9 -0.33 29.78 20.72
CA VAL A 9 -0.05 29.43 19.31
C VAL A 9 0.67 28.08 19.20
N ILE A 10 1.62 27.81 20.08
CA ILE A 10 2.35 26.53 20.11
C ILE A 10 1.41 25.37 20.47
N ALA A 11 0.52 25.57 21.44
CA ALA A 11 -0.45 24.55 21.83
C ALA A 11 -1.43 24.18 20.70
N VAL A 12 -1.89 25.17 19.93
CA VAL A 12 -2.77 24.94 18.77
C VAL A 12 -2.04 24.22 17.63
N ALA A 13 -0.77 24.57 17.38
CA ALA A 13 0.04 23.91 16.36
C ALA A 13 0.28 22.42 16.65
N LEU A 14 0.44 22.04 17.93
CA LEU A 14 0.67 20.66 18.34
C LEU A 14 -0.57 19.76 18.24
N CYS A 15 -1.78 20.33 18.19
CA CYS A 15 -3.03 19.58 18.03
C CYS A 15 -3.43 19.34 16.55
N SER A 16 -2.63 19.77 15.57
CA SER A 16 -3.02 19.71 14.15
C SER A 16 -2.80 18.34 13.47
N CYS A 17 -2.29 17.33 14.18
CA CYS A 17 -2.06 16.01 13.58
C CYS A 17 -3.37 15.21 13.51
N SER A 18 -3.97 15.15 12.32
CA SER A 18 -5.13 14.30 12.04
C SER A 18 -4.70 13.11 11.19
N GLN A 19 -5.02 11.88 11.65
CA GLN A 19 -4.75 10.69 10.86
C GLN A 19 -5.66 10.64 9.63
N LYS A 20 -5.05 10.54 8.45
CA LYS A 20 -5.79 10.39 7.20
C LYS A 20 -6.48 9.02 7.21
N LYS A 21 -7.81 9.01 7.11
CA LYS A 21 -8.56 7.77 6.86
C LYS A 21 -8.17 7.24 5.49
N THR A 22 -7.58 6.05 5.44
CA THR A 22 -7.27 5.34 4.21
C THR A 22 -8.36 4.31 3.92
N LEU A 23 -8.59 4.02 2.63
CA LEU A 23 -9.51 2.95 2.21
C LEU A 23 -8.88 1.56 2.39
N PHE A 24 -7.55 1.50 2.34
CA PHE A 24 -6.78 0.27 2.41
C PHE A 24 -5.72 0.33 3.50
N ARG A 25 -5.40 -0.84 4.06
CA ARG A 25 -4.25 -1.05 4.94
C ARG A 25 -3.44 -2.21 4.38
N GLU A 26 -2.13 -2.10 4.48
CA GLU A 26 -1.24 -3.20 4.18
C GLU A 26 -1.43 -4.33 5.20
N LEU A 27 -1.50 -5.57 4.73
CA LEU A 27 -1.52 -6.77 5.56
C LEU A 27 -0.18 -7.47 5.42
N LYS A 28 0.38 -7.92 6.55
CA LYS A 28 1.58 -8.73 6.51
C LYS A 28 1.30 -10.12 5.93
N PRO A 29 2.26 -10.78 5.28
CA PRO A 29 2.10 -12.12 4.70
C PRO A 29 1.57 -13.16 5.68
N GLU A 30 1.87 -13.06 6.98
CA GLU A 30 1.41 -14.04 7.99
C GLU A 30 -0.11 -13.99 8.20
N TYR A 31 -0.76 -12.89 7.84
CA TYR A 31 -2.22 -12.76 7.93
C TYR A 31 -2.95 -13.22 6.66
N THR A 32 -2.25 -13.25 5.52
CA THR A 32 -2.86 -13.55 4.21
C THR A 32 -2.39 -14.88 3.63
N ASN A 33 -1.31 -15.45 4.16
CA ASN A 33 -0.55 -16.56 3.56
C ASN A 33 -0.04 -16.29 2.12
N ILE A 34 -0.10 -15.03 1.66
CA ILE A 34 0.39 -14.62 0.34
C ILE A 34 1.86 -14.21 0.49
N THR A 35 2.77 -15.08 0.07
CA THR A 35 4.23 -14.83 0.04
C THR A 35 4.78 -14.65 -1.39
N PHE A 36 3.92 -14.84 -2.39
CA PHE A 36 4.24 -14.70 -3.80
C PHE A 36 4.35 -13.23 -4.23
N SER A 37 5.28 -12.95 -5.15
CA SER A 37 5.40 -11.69 -5.86
C SER A 37 5.60 -11.94 -7.35
N ASN A 38 4.73 -11.37 -8.18
CA ASN A 38 4.90 -11.39 -9.63
C ASN A 38 5.96 -10.35 -10.05
N THR A 39 7.23 -10.73 -9.97
CA THR A 39 8.34 -9.86 -10.34
C THR A 39 8.57 -9.92 -11.86
N VAL A 40 8.24 -8.83 -12.56
CA VAL A 40 8.54 -8.69 -13.98
C VAL A 40 10.03 -8.34 -14.12
N THR A 41 10.77 -9.15 -14.89
CA THR A 41 12.19 -8.91 -15.18
C THR A 41 12.32 -8.53 -16.66
N GLU A 42 12.97 -7.40 -16.92
CA GLU A 42 13.20 -6.89 -18.27
C GLU A 42 14.66 -7.09 -18.70
N ASP A 43 14.86 -7.22 -20.02
CA ASP A 43 16.16 -7.16 -20.67
C ASP A 43 16.04 -6.50 -22.07
N ASP A 44 17.17 -6.40 -22.77
CA ASP A 44 17.23 -5.76 -24.08
C ASP A 44 16.32 -6.44 -25.13
N ASN A 45 15.99 -7.72 -24.96
CA ASN A 45 15.11 -8.50 -25.82
C ASN A 45 13.67 -8.58 -25.30
N ILE A 46 13.47 -8.56 -23.97
CA ILE A 46 12.16 -8.65 -23.31
C ILE A 46 11.89 -7.38 -22.52
N ASN A 47 11.10 -6.49 -23.12
CA ASN A 47 10.63 -5.25 -22.52
C ASN A 47 9.25 -4.87 -23.08
N MET A 48 8.66 -3.79 -22.57
CA MET A 48 7.34 -3.33 -23.03
C MET A 48 7.28 -3.02 -24.53
N ILE A 49 8.39 -2.61 -25.16
CA ILE A 49 8.44 -2.23 -26.58
C ILE A 49 8.46 -3.48 -27.46
N THR A 50 9.22 -4.50 -27.06
CA THR A 50 9.35 -5.75 -27.82
C THR A 50 8.24 -6.75 -27.52
N TYR A 51 7.65 -6.67 -26.32
CA TYR A 51 6.56 -7.53 -25.88
C TYR A 51 5.50 -6.72 -25.12
N GLU A 52 4.51 -6.20 -25.86
CA GLU A 52 3.44 -5.36 -25.30
C GLU A 52 2.59 -6.04 -24.22
N TYR A 53 2.61 -7.38 -24.17
CA TYR A 53 1.88 -8.18 -23.19
C TYR A 53 2.65 -8.44 -21.89
N LEU A 54 3.89 -7.94 -21.76
CA LEU A 54 4.74 -8.19 -20.60
C LEU A 54 4.06 -7.81 -19.28
N TYR A 55 3.27 -6.73 -19.31
CA TYR A 55 2.54 -6.21 -18.14
C TYR A 55 1.08 -6.66 -18.07
N ASN A 56 0.58 -7.40 -19.06
CA ASN A 56 -0.83 -7.80 -19.13
C ASN A 56 -1.15 -9.06 -18.29
N GLY A 57 -0.12 -9.73 -17.74
CA GLY A 57 -0.23 -11.04 -17.06
C GLY A 57 -0.13 -11.03 -15.53
N GLY A 58 -0.20 -9.88 -14.86
CA GLY A 58 0.06 -9.77 -13.42
C GLY A 58 -1.12 -9.98 -12.47
N GLY A 59 -2.21 -10.60 -12.93
CA GLY A 59 -3.41 -10.82 -12.12
C GLY A 59 -3.26 -12.00 -11.17
N VAL A 60 -3.54 -11.80 -9.88
CA VAL A 60 -3.71 -12.89 -8.91
C VAL A 60 -5.21 -13.13 -8.73
N GLY A 61 -5.68 -14.33 -9.09
CA GLY A 61 -7.02 -14.79 -8.75
C GLY A 61 -7.08 -15.25 -7.29
N ILE A 62 -8.15 -14.87 -6.59
CA ILE A 62 -8.40 -15.24 -5.18
C ILE A 62 -9.73 -15.97 -5.12
N GLY A 63 -9.81 -17.10 -4.41
CA GLY A 63 -11.04 -17.86 -4.25
C GLY A 63 -11.04 -18.66 -2.95
N ASP A 64 -12.18 -18.65 -2.25
CA ASP A 64 -12.43 -19.45 -1.03
C ASP A 64 -13.32 -20.64 -1.42
N PHE A 65 -12.70 -21.79 -1.72
CA PHE A 65 -13.43 -22.97 -2.18
C PHE A 65 -13.95 -23.85 -1.04
N ASN A 66 -13.39 -23.71 0.16
CA ASN A 66 -13.72 -24.52 1.34
C ASN A 66 -14.55 -23.75 2.38
N ASN A 67 -14.84 -22.47 2.17
CA ASN A 67 -15.58 -21.54 3.04
C ASN A 67 -14.94 -21.30 4.41
N ASP A 68 -13.61 -21.35 4.51
CA ASP A 68 -12.91 -21.10 5.78
C ASP A 68 -12.65 -19.61 6.05
N LYS A 69 -13.15 -18.72 5.17
CA LYS A 69 -13.00 -17.26 5.23
C LYS A 69 -11.56 -16.79 5.05
N THR A 70 -10.69 -17.66 4.58
CA THR A 70 -9.36 -17.34 4.10
C THR A 70 -9.25 -17.73 2.62
N PRO A 71 -8.49 -16.97 1.82
CA PRO A 71 -8.04 -17.43 0.51
C PRO A 71 -7.27 -18.75 0.55
#